data_AF-A0A524A6C8-F1
#
_entry.id   AF-A0A524A6C8-F1
#
_cell.length_a   1.000
_cell.length_b   1.000
_cell.length_c   1.000
_cell.angle_alpha   90.00
_cell.angle_beta   90.00
_cell.angle_gamma   90.00
#
_symmetry.space_group_name_H-M   'P 1'
#
loop_
_entity.id
_entity.type
_entity.pdbx_description
1 polymer ?
#
loop_
_entity_poly.entity_id
_entity_poly.type
_entity_poly.pdbx_seq_one_letter_code
_entity_poly.pdbx_strand_id
1 'polypeptide(L)'
;MENALTYLETLARETNKPETEVMTMAFQAGLRQLWREYILGRYLREEISREEAIEKAGIDWVELAERQHEAMMEDLEWALRK
;
A
#
# COMPACT_ATOMS: atom_id res chain seq x y z
N MET A 1 -7.98 20.17 -10.14
CA MET A 1 -7.08 19.15 -9.59
C MET A 1 -6.30 19.83 -8.49
N GLU A 2 -6.57 19.46 -7.23
CA GLU A 2 -5.73 19.91 -6.11
C GLU A 2 -4.31 19.41 -6.35
N ASN A 3 -3.35 20.33 -6.28
CA ASN A 3 -1.95 20.03 -6.51
C ASN A 3 -1.32 19.58 -5.18
N ALA A 4 -0.20 18.85 -5.24
CA ALA A 4 0.50 18.38 -4.04
C ALA A 4 0.88 19.52 -3.08
N LEU A 5 1.03 20.75 -3.60
CA LEU A 5 1.32 21.95 -2.83
C LEU A 5 0.12 22.36 -1.95
N THR A 6 -1.11 22.33 -2.48
CA THR A 6 -2.33 22.64 -1.72
C THR A 6 -2.54 21.65 -0.58
N TYR A 7 -2.23 20.36 -0.79
CA TYR A 7 -2.26 19.37 0.28
C TYR A 7 -1.17 19.61 1.34
N LEU A 8 0.04 19.95 0.90
CA LEU A 8 1.15 20.26 1.81
C LEU A 8 0.82 21.47 2.70
N GLU A 9 0.37 22.58 2.09
CA GLU A 9 -0.03 23.80 2.79
C GLU A 9 -1.18 23.55 3.77
N THR A 10 -2.19 22.79 3.34
CA THR A 10 -3.33 22.43 4.20
C THR A 10 -2.88 21.57 5.37
N LEU A 11 -2.11 20.50 5.13
CA LEU A 11 -1.62 19.64 6.19
C LEU A 11 -0.69 20.38 7.15
N ALA A 12 0.21 21.23 6.65
CA ALA A 12 1.07 22.06 7.49
C ALA A 12 0.25 22.98 8.41
N ARG A 13 -0.78 23.65 7.85
CA ARG A 13 -1.69 24.51 8.62
C ARG A 13 -2.51 23.75 9.64
N GLU A 14 -3.22 22.70 9.23
CA GLU A 14 -4.16 21.97 10.10
C GLU A 14 -3.43 21.14 11.18
N THR A 15 -2.21 20.67 10.90
CA THR A 15 -1.41 19.91 11.88
C THR A 15 -0.48 20.79 12.72
N ASN A 16 -0.40 22.09 12.42
CA ASN A 16 0.54 23.05 13.02
C ASN A 16 2.00 22.57 12.96
N LYS A 17 2.39 21.99 11.81
CA LYS A 17 3.74 21.47 11.54
C LYS A 17 4.40 22.27 10.41
N PRO A 18 5.73 22.43 10.41
CA PRO A 18 6.45 22.98 9.26
C PRO A 18 6.21 22.14 8.01
N GLU A 19 6.12 22.78 6.84
CA GLU A 19 6.00 22.08 5.55
C GLU A 19 7.11 21.05 5.33
N THR A 20 8.34 21.33 5.78
CA THR A 20 9.46 20.39 5.70
C THR A 20 9.22 19.11 6.49
N GLU A 21 8.55 19.20 7.64
CA GLU A 21 8.19 18.05 8.46
C GLU A 21 7.08 17.24 7.76
N VAL A 22 6.03 17.91 7.28
CA VAL A 22 4.94 17.26 6.53
C VAL A 22 5.46 16.57 5.27
N MET A 23 6.36 17.21 4.53
CA MET A 23 6.99 16.64 3.35
C MET A 23 7.83 15.40 3.69
N THR A 24 8.58 15.45 4.80
CA THR A 24 9.32 14.28 5.30
C THR A 24 8.39 13.14 5.68
N MET A 25 7.29 13.43 6.37
CA MET A 25 6.27 12.44 6.73
C MET A 25 5.64 11.81 5.48
N ALA A 26 5.28 12.61 4.49
CA ALA A 26 4.71 12.15 3.22
C ALA A 26 5.70 11.27 2.47
N PHE A 27 6.98 11.65 2.40
CA PHE A 27 8.02 10.86 1.76
C PHE A 27 8.22 9.50 2.45
N GLN A 28 8.31 9.49 3.78
CA GLN A 28 8.44 8.24 4.55
C GLN A 28 7.20 7.34 4.40
N ALA A 29 6.01 7.92 4.42
CA ALA A 29 4.76 7.18 4.20
C ALA A 29 4.71 6.57 2.79
N GLY A 30 5.10 7.35 1.77
CA GLY A 30 5.20 6.88 0.40
C GLY A 30 6.19 5.74 0.23
N LEU A 31 7.39 5.84 0.81
CA LEU A 31 8.37 4.74 0.78
C LEU A 31 7.86 3.47 1.46
N ARG A 32 7.22 3.59 2.62
CA ARG A 32 6.60 2.43 3.30
C ARG A 32 5.51 1.78 2.45
N GLN A 33 4.68 2.59 1.80
CA GLN A 33 3.64 2.08 0.91
C GLN A 33 4.23 1.35 -0.30
N LEU A 34 5.18 1.97 -1.01
CA LEU A 34 5.83 1.39 -2.18
C LEU A 34 6.56 0.09 -1.84
N TRP A 35 7.26 0.06 -0.71
CA TRP A 35 7.93 -1.15 -0.23
C TRP A 35 6.93 -2.28 0.01
N ARG A 36 5.82 -1.98 0.69
CA ARG A 36 4.77 -2.97 0.95
C ARG A 36 4.17 -3.51 -0.34
N GLU A 37 3.79 -2.64 -1.27
CA GLU A 37 3.23 -3.05 -2.58
C GLU A 37 4.20 -3.95 -3.34
N TYR A 38 5.49 -3.61 -3.33
CA TYR A 38 6.53 -4.46 -3.93
C TYR A 38 6.58 -5.85 -3.29
N ILE A 39 6.65 -5.94 -1.97
CA ILE A 39 6.71 -7.23 -1.25
C ILE A 39 5.46 -8.09 -1.47
N LEU A 40 4.27 -7.50 -1.35
CA LEU A 40 3.02 -8.23 -1.56
C LEU A 40 2.88 -8.73 -3.00
N GLY A 41 3.31 -7.93 -3.98
CA GLY A 41 3.32 -8.36 -5.37
C GLY A 41 4.25 -9.56 -5.60
N ARG A 42 5.42 -9.59 -4.96
CA ARG A 42 6.33 -10.75 -5.01
C ARG A 42 5.71 -11.98 -4.35
N TYR A 43 5.06 -11.80 -3.20
CA TYR A 43 4.38 -12.87 -2.49
C TYR A 43 3.26 -13.50 -3.32
N LEU A 44 2.37 -12.70 -3.91
CA LEU A 44 1.26 -13.20 -4.75
C LEU A 44 1.73 -13.89 -6.03
N ARG A 45 2.95 -13.62 -6.49
CA ARG A 45 3.60 -14.33 -7.62
C ARG A 45 4.44 -15.53 -7.17
N GLU A 46 4.31 -15.95 -5.91
CA GLU A 46 5.03 -17.07 -5.31
C GLU A 46 6.56 -16.91 -5.35
N GLU A 47 7.07 -15.68 -5.47
CA GLU A 47 8.51 -15.41 -5.53
C GLU A 47 9.18 -15.40 -4.15
N ILE A 48 8.40 -15.27 -3.08
CA ILE A 48 8.83 -15.31 -1.67
C ILE A 48 7.81 -16.11 -0.85
N SER A 49 8.25 -16.66 0.29
CA SER A 49 7.35 -17.38 1.18
C SER A 49 6.39 -16.44 1.92
N ARG A 50 5.32 -17.02 2.48
CA ARG A 50 4.38 -16.29 3.34
C ARG A 50 5.07 -15.72 4.57
N GLU A 51 5.95 -16.50 5.20
CA GLU A 51 6.71 -16.07 6.37
C GLU A 51 7.62 -14.88 6.05
N GLU A 52 8.31 -14.92 4.90
CA GLU A 52 9.16 -13.81 4.44
C GLU A 52 8.33 -12.55 4.12
N ALA A 53 7.15 -12.72 3.54
CA ALA A 53 6.24 -11.61 3.29
C ALA A 53 5.73 -10.98 4.60
N ILE A 54 5.37 -11.80 5.59
CA ILE A 54 4.92 -11.34 6.92
C ILE A 54 6.04 -10.56 7.61
N GLU A 55 7.28 -11.05 7.56
CA GLU A 55 8.44 -10.37 8.15
C GLU A 55 8.66 -8.98 7.53
N LYS A 56 8.51 -8.87 6.21
CA LYS A 56 8.86 -7.64 5.47
C LYS A 56 7.72 -6.62 5.34
N ALA A 57 6.47 -7.08 5.33
CA ALA A 57 5.29 -6.23 5.10
C ALA A 57 4.30 -6.20 6.28
N GLY A 58 4.34 -7.20 7.17
CA GLY A 58 3.42 -7.36 8.29
C GLY A 58 2.23 -8.28 7.97
N ILE A 59 1.78 -9.03 8.99
CA ILE A 59 0.73 -10.06 8.85
C ILE A 59 -0.59 -9.51 8.31
N ASP A 60 -1.05 -8.36 8.82
CA ASP A 60 -2.32 -7.77 8.40
C ASP A 60 -2.37 -7.49 6.90
N TRP A 61 -1.23 -7.10 6.32
CA TRP A 61 -1.13 -6.78 4.90
C TRP A 61 -1.05 -8.02 4.02
N VAL A 62 -0.41 -9.09 4.51
CA VAL A 62 -0.39 -10.38 3.82
C VAL A 62 -1.79 -10.98 3.81
N GLU A 63 -2.47 -11.03 4.95
CA GLU A 63 -3.85 -11.55 5.02
C GLU A 63 -4.83 -10.74 4.16
N LEU A 64 -4.68 -9.41 4.13
CA LEU A 64 -5.50 -8.58 3.25
C LEU A 64 -5.24 -8.89 1.77
N ALA A 65 -3.98 -9.04 1.37
CA ALA A 65 -3.61 -9.36 0.00
C ALA A 65 -4.12 -10.74 -0.42
N GLU A 66 -4.05 -11.74 0.46
CA GLU A 66 -4.61 -13.08 0.24
C GLU A 66 -6.12 -13.01 -0.05
N ARG A 67 -6.89 -12.31 0.80
CA ARG A 67 -8.35 -12.15 0.62
C ARG A 67 -8.71 -11.39 -0.65
N GLN A 68 -7.96 -10.35 -0.98
CA GLN A 68 -8.18 -9.58 -2.21
C GLN A 68 -7.88 -10.41 -3.47
N HIS A 69 -6.82 -11.21 -3.43
CA HIS A 69 -6.47 -12.12 -4.51
C HIS A 69 -7.55 -13.20 -4.71
N GLU A 70 -8.02 -13.81 -3.62
CA GLU A 70 -9.11 -14.80 -3.66
C GLU A 70 -10.38 -14.21 -4.28
N ALA A 71 -10.84 -13.04 -3.81
CA ALA A 71 -12.01 -12.37 -4.37
C ALA A 71 -11.86 -12.04 -5.87
N MET A 72 -10.68 -11.57 -6.29
CA MET A 72 -10.40 -11.30 -7.70
C MET A 72 -10.46 -12.57 -8.55
N MET A 73 -9.96 -13.70 -8.03
CA MET A 73 -10.00 -14.98 -8.74
C MET A 73 -11.43 -15.53 -8.84
N GLU A 74 -12.24 -15.38 -7.79
CA GLU A 74 -13.68 -15.72 -7.84
C GLU A 74 -14.41 -14.91 -8.92
N ASP A 75 -14.16 -13.60 -8.99
CA ASP A 75 -14.74 -12.71 -10.01
C ASP A 75 -14.31 -13.13 -11.43
N LEU A 76 -13.03 -13.51 -11.60
CA LEU A 76 -12.51 -13.99 -12.88
C LEU A 76 -13.16 -15.32 -13.30
N GLU A 77 -13.29 -16.27 -12.36
CA GLU A 77 -13.98 -17.53 -12.62
C GLU A 77 -15.44 -17.32 -13.00
N TRP A 78 -16.14 -16.41 -12.31
CA TRP A 78 -17.51 -16.03 -12.66
C TRP A 78 -17.59 -15.49 -14.09
N ALA A 79 -16.66 -14.60 -14.47
CA ALA A 79 -16.62 -14.03 -15.82
C ALA A 79 -16.34 -15.08 -16.90
N LEU A 80 -15.50 -16.08 -16.62
CA LEU A 80 -15.15 -17.15 -17.57
C LEU A 80 -16.23 -18.22 -17.74
N ARG A 81 -17.15 -18.37 -16.76
CA ARG A 81 -18.28 -19.31 -16.84
C ARG A 81 -19.48 -18.75 -17.62
N LYS A 82 -19.39 -17.53 -18.13
CA LYS A 82 -20.46 -16.82 -18.84
C LYS A 82 -20.19 -16.77 -20.34
#